data_AF-F4SBE6-F1
#
_entry.id   AF-F4SBE6-F1
#
_cell.length_a   1.000
_cell.length_b   1.000
_cell.length_c   1.000
_cell.angle_alpha   90.00
_cell.angle_beta   90.00
_cell.angle_gamma   90.00
#
_symmetry.space_group_name_H-M   'P 1'
#
loop_
_entity.id
_entity.type
_entity.pdbx_description
1 polymer ?
#
loop_
_entity_poly.entity_id
_entity_poly.type
_entity_poly.pdbx_seq_one_letter_code
_entity_poly.pdbx_strand_id
1 'polypeptide(L)'
;MPSRNQGSEHLTTLSDAITSTPDITEPPTSPTSSTPIIESCKDPSQHASGVCVGADKTPEVLGGTDNQDENNDTQSETIVRSGRTSYKARAPRAVRHSNSEVALGPGFIILVSNPIRTCTLRPDLPSKRAAFLYHMKYFYGEGSNPTYEPTNCTALSEAVVLFQLGNIVDFSKSRDVNEWQARELQGDGVEIPYASVARFHFSWSYSATSGRERALELVNAHIYVASMLKLFKARLHQMWKEECLPEGYLAQQFREWFIRAAALHVPRVSCLQTIGSLDDDVPRWMLVEVKPESVRTRYVYQSCFRDTLPKSDPWKALLFAFIHYAYQHSGGVTLIGQIDCDQWGSISNVLCFNKASYYLENSDRMDMPFFDFRGGHQCDQICKEMGLARLTL
;
A
#
# COMPACT_ATOMS: atom_id res chain seq x y z
N MET A 1 -72.94 26.54 -3.67
CA MET A 1 -72.79 27.99 -3.37
C MET A 1 -71.40 28.22 -2.76
N PRO A 2 -70.75 29.36 -3.03
CA PRO A 2 -69.35 29.62 -2.64
C PRO A 2 -69.20 30.66 -1.50
N SER A 3 -68.09 30.58 -0.76
CA SER A 3 -67.40 31.60 0.06
C SER A 3 -66.02 31.01 0.38
N ARG A 4 -64.82 31.53 0.04
CA ARG A 4 -64.24 32.88 -0.13
C ARG A 4 -63.91 33.60 1.19
N ASN A 5 -62.62 33.52 1.57
CA ASN A 5 -61.79 34.49 2.31
C ASN A 5 -60.36 33.89 2.31
N GLN A 6 -59.27 34.56 1.88
CA GLN A 6 -58.66 35.81 2.38
C GLN A 6 -58.41 35.77 3.89
N GLY A 7 -57.21 35.93 4.43
CA GLY A 7 -55.87 36.13 3.85
C GLY A 7 -54.98 36.74 4.94
N SER A 8 -53.66 36.52 4.91
CA SER A 8 -52.70 37.38 5.62
C SER A 8 -51.30 37.17 5.07
N GLU A 9 -50.69 38.26 4.62
CA GLU A 9 -49.29 38.33 4.22
C GLU A 9 -48.44 38.59 5.46
N HIS A 10 -47.21 38.06 5.49
CA HIS A 10 -46.19 38.60 6.38
C HIS A 10 -44.90 38.82 5.60
N LEU A 11 -44.70 40.07 5.17
CA LEU A 11 -43.39 40.53 4.74
C LEU A 11 -42.44 40.51 5.95
N THR A 12 -41.19 40.13 5.70
CA THR A 12 -40.06 40.45 6.58
C THR A 12 -38.94 41.03 5.74
N THR A 13 -38.87 42.36 5.70
CA THR A 13 -37.80 43.12 5.06
C THR A 13 -36.58 43.23 5.96
N LEU A 14 -35.42 42.81 5.45
CA LEU A 14 -34.08 43.15 5.93
C LEU A 14 -33.24 43.40 4.66
N SER A 15 -33.18 44.63 4.14
CA SER A 15 -32.45 45.81 4.64
C SER A 15 -30.94 45.66 4.49
N ASP A 16 -30.41 46.40 3.53
CA ASP A 16 -29.00 46.40 3.12
C ASP A 16 -28.05 46.91 4.21
N ALA A 17 -26.84 46.34 4.24
CA ALA A 17 -25.70 46.88 4.95
C ALA A 17 -24.47 46.90 4.03
N ILE A 18 -24.40 47.95 3.20
CA ILE A 18 -23.22 48.26 2.38
C ILE A 18 -22.05 48.52 3.35
N THR A 19 -20.98 47.72 3.26
CA THR A 19 -19.72 47.99 3.95
C THR A 19 -18.59 48.05 2.93
N SER A 20 -17.94 49.20 2.86
CA SER A 20 -16.90 49.55 1.89
C SER A 20 -15.58 48.80 2.12
N THR A 21 -14.91 48.49 1.01
CA THR A 21 -13.51 48.05 0.96
C THR A 21 -12.54 49.08 1.55
N PRO A 22 -11.45 48.63 2.20
CA PRO A 22 -10.17 49.31 2.21
C PRO A 22 -9.26 48.74 1.12
N ASP A 23 -8.77 49.62 0.26
CA ASP A 23 -7.76 49.33 -0.75
C ASP A 23 -6.39 49.15 -0.07
N ILE A 24 -5.68 48.05 -0.34
CA ILE A 24 -4.28 47.87 0.07
C ILE A 24 -3.47 47.43 -1.15
N THR A 25 -2.81 48.41 -1.74
CA THR A 25 -1.86 48.22 -2.83
C THR A 25 -0.50 47.81 -2.28
N GLU A 26 -0.02 46.61 -2.59
CA GLU A 26 1.38 46.19 -2.36
C GLU A 26 2.15 46.01 -3.68
N PRO A 27 3.46 46.31 -3.70
CA PRO A 27 4.23 46.43 -4.94
C PRO A 27 4.77 45.09 -5.48
N PRO A 28 5.09 45.01 -6.79
CA PRO A 28 5.58 43.77 -7.40
C PRO A 28 7.07 43.53 -7.12
N THR A 29 7.38 42.42 -6.43
CA THR A 29 8.75 41.88 -6.34
C THR A 29 8.91 40.61 -7.18
N SER A 30 9.50 40.74 -8.36
CA SER A 30 10.27 39.65 -8.98
C SER A 30 11.58 39.46 -8.18
N PRO A 31 12.16 38.25 -8.10
CA PRO A 31 13.06 37.87 -9.20
C PRO A 31 13.23 36.35 -9.50
N THR A 32 13.89 36.11 -10.64
CA THR A 32 14.73 34.93 -10.97
C THR A 32 14.10 33.54 -11.03
N SER A 33 13.87 33.10 -12.26
CA SER A 33 13.96 31.69 -12.64
C SER A 33 15.40 31.18 -12.54
N SER A 34 15.60 30.01 -11.94
CA SER A 34 16.82 29.21 -12.10
C SER A 34 16.47 27.84 -12.67
N THR A 35 16.67 27.68 -13.98
CA THR A 35 16.54 26.41 -14.69
C THR A 35 17.61 25.43 -14.20
N PRO A 36 17.26 24.20 -13.77
CA PRO A 36 18.26 23.15 -13.62
C PRO A 36 18.74 22.72 -15.01
N ILE A 37 20.05 22.73 -15.21
CA ILE A 37 20.70 22.24 -16.43
C ILE A 37 20.54 20.71 -16.48
N ILE A 38 20.00 20.20 -17.58
CA ILE A 38 19.98 18.75 -17.85
C ILE A 38 21.37 18.38 -18.39
N GLU A 39 22.20 17.75 -17.57
CA GLU A 39 23.43 17.14 -18.06
C GLU A 39 23.10 15.91 -18.90
N SER A 40 23.45 15.99 -20.19
CA SER A 40 23.37 14.87 -21.13
C SER A 40 24.54 13.92 -20.88
N CYS A 41 24.30 12.85 -20.12
CA CYS A 41 25.17 11.68 -20.14
C CYS A 41 25.05 10.99 -21.50
N LYS A 42 26.13 11.05 -22.29
CA LYS A 42 26.27 10.37 -23.57
C LYS A 42 26.49 8.87 -23.37
N ASP A 43 25.86 8.07 -24.21
CA ASP A 43 26.28 6.70 -24.47
C ASP A 43 27.71 6.66 -25.04
N PRO A 44 28.53 5.68 -24.64
CA PRO A 44 29.52 5.07 -25.51
C PRO A 44 28.98 3.71 -25.96
N SER A 45 28.58 3.63 -27.23
CA SER A 45 28.39 2.35 -27.90
C SER A 45 29.74 1.68 -28.16
N GLN A 46 29.79 0.34 -28.11
CA GLN A 46 30.21 -0.56 -29.21
C GLN A 46 30.90 -1.88 -28.79
N HIS A 47 30.53 -2.93 -29.55
CA HIS A 47 31.28 -4.14 -29.90
C HIS A 47 31.86 -5.06 -28.79
N ALA A 48 31.35 -6.30 -28.76
CA ALA A 48 32.02 -7.40 -29.47
C ALA A 48 31.08 -8.60 -29.73
N SER A 49 31.23 -9.25 -30.88
CA SER A 49 30.54 -10.49 -31.26
C SER A 49 31.26 -11.72 -30.70
N GLY A 50 30.55 -12.82 -30.44
CA GLY A 50 31.16 -14.08 -29.99
C GLY A 50 30.25 -15.30 -30.19
N VAL A 51 30.19 -15.83 -31.41
CA VAL A 51 29.55 -17.13 -31.72
C VAL A 51 30.55 -18.25 -31.51
N CYS A 52 30.19 -19.28 -30.73
CA CYS A 52 30.83 -20.60 -30.74
C CYS A 52 29.81 -21.73 -30.59
N VAL A 53 30.07 -22.86 -31.24
CA VAL A 53 29.23 -24.06 -31.34
C VAL A 53 29.99 -25.26 -30.75
N GLY A 54 29.28 -26.21 -30.12
CA GLY A 54 29.80 -27.51 -29.67
C GLY A 54 29.09 -27.98 -28.39
N ALA A 55 28.17 -28.94 -28.39
CA ALA A 55 28.22 -30.36 -28.81
C ALA A 55 28.73 -31.31 -27.71
N ASP A 56 27.83 -32.22 -27.31
CA ASP A 56 27.98 -33.55 -26.68
C ASP A 56 29.09 -33.81 -25.65
N LYS A 57 28.69 -34.34 -24.48
CA LYS A 57 28.69 -35.81 -24.25
C LYS A 57 28.15 -36.23 -22.88
N THR A 58 27.28 -37.25 -22.91
CA THR A 58 26.95 -38.14 -21.78
C THR A 58 28.19 -38.94 -21.34
N PRO A 59 28.17 -39.53 -20.14
CA PRO A 59 28.10 -41.00 -20.15
C PRO A 59 27.14 -41.61 -19.13
N GLU A 60 26.49 -42.70 -19.55
CA GLU A 60 25.86 -43.69 -18.68
C GLU A 60 26.92 -44.70 -18.17
N VAL A 61 26.82 -45.12 -16.91
CA VAL A 61 27.25 -46.46 -16.41
C VAL A 61 26.31 -46.79 -15.23
N LEU A 62 25.31 -47.68 -15.34
CA LEU A 62 25.29 -49.16 -15.45
C LEU A 62 25.46 -49.94 -14.12
N GLY A 63 24.45 -50.77 -13.82
CA GLY A 63 24.48 -51.92 -12.91
C GLY A 63 24.14 -51.65 -11.43
N GLY A 64 23.22 -52.34 -10.76
CA GLY A 64 22.25 -53.38 -11.18
C GLY A 64 22.10 -54.52 -10.15
N THR A 65 20.86 -55.00 -9.92
CA THR A 65 20.48 -56.33 -9.32
C THR A 65 21.01 -56.68 -7.89
N ASP A 66 20.35 -57.45 -7.03
CA ASP A 66 19.05 -58.13 -7.05
C ASP A 66 18.58 -58.51 -5.63
N ASN A 67 17.24 -58.60 -5.46
CA ASN A 67 16.42 -59.53 -4.64
C ASN A 67 16.79 -60.16 -3.26
N GLN A 68 15.70 -60.45 -2.53
CA GLN A 68 15.42 -61.47 -1.50
C GLN A 68 15.71 -61.23 0.00
N ASP A 69 14.63 -60.87 0.69
CA ASP A 69 13.85 -61.69 1.66
C ASP A 69 14.47 -62.37 2.90
N GLU A 70 13.58 -62.36 3.92
CA GLU A 70 13.39 -63.29 5.05
C GLU A 70 14.00 -63.04 6.45
N ASN A 71 13.03 -63.06 7.39
CA ASN A 71 13.05 -63.54 8.78
C ASN A 71 13.72 -62.74 9.91
N ASN A 72 12.83 -62.18 10.75
CA ASN A 72 12.77 -62.34 12.21
C ASN A 72 14.05 -62.75 12.95
N ASP A 73 14.47 -61.93 13.92
CA ASP A 73 14.48 -62.43 15.30
C ASP A 73 14.29 -61.33 16.35
N THR A 74 13.89 -61.75 17.56
CA THR A 74 13.44 -60.88 18.66
C THR A 74 14.56 -60.64 19.66
N GLN A 75 15.08 -59.42 19.77
CA GLN A 75 15.92 -59.04 20.92
C GLN A 75 15.51 -57.68 21.52
N SER A 76 15.25 -57.72 22.84
CA SER A 76 14.93 -56.53 23.64
C SER A 76 16.22 -55.79 24.00
N GLU A 77 16.58 -54.76 23.24
CA GLU A 77 17.70 -53.90 23.63
C GLU A 77 17.34 -52.91 24.73
N THR A 78 18.18 -52.90 25.76
CA THR A 78 18.05 -52.05 26.94
C THR A 78 18.28 -50.59 26.57
N ILE A 79 17.32 -49.71 26.88
CA ILE A 79 17.49 -48.26 26.69
C ILE A 79 18.62 -47.75 27.60
N VAL A 80 19.82 -47.62 27.03
CA VAL A 80 20.95 -46.93 27.66
C VAL A 80 20.58 -45.46 27.77
N ARG A 81 20.30 -45.00 29.00
CA ARG A 81 20.17 -43.57 29.30
C ARG A 81 21.48 -42.86 28.97
N SER A 82 21.54 -42.24 27.79
CA SER A 82 22.61 -41.31 27.45
C SER A 82 22.53 -40.11 28.40
N GLY A 83 23.41 -40.11 29.40
CA GLY A 83 23.50 -39.07 30.41
C GLY A 83 24.00 -37.77 29.80
N ARG A 84 23.10 -36.94 29.27
CA ARG A 84 23.41 -35.55 28.91
C ARG A 84 23.84 -34.79 30.16
N THR A 85 25.14 -34.70 30.38
CA THR A 85 25.76 -33.76 31.32
C THR A 85 25.50 -32.34 30.82
N SER A 86 24.46 -31.71 31.39
CA SER A 86 24.16 -30.31 31.12
C SER A 86 25.16 -29.41 31.84
N TYR A 87 26.22 -29.05 31.13
CA TYR A 87 27.16 -28.02 31.60
C TYR A 87 26.42 -26.70 31.80
N LYS A 88 26.24 -26.29 33.06
CA LYS A 88 25.77 -24.94 33.40
C LYS A 88 26.88 -23.94 33.09
N ALA A 89 27.01 -23.57 31.82
CA ALA A 89 27.80 -22.44 31.39
C ALA A 89 27.21 -21.16 32.03
N ARG A 90 27.80 -20.69 33.12
CA ARG A 90 27.53 -19.33 33.60
C ARG A 90 28.05 -18.37 32.53
N ALA A 91 27.22 -17.42 32.13
CA ALA A 91 27.67 -16.29 31.32
C ALA A 91 28.90 -15.64 31.98
N PRO A 92 29.95 -15.28 31.22
CA PRO A 92 31.11 -14.60 31.77
C PRO A 92 30.69 -13.36 32.56
N ARG A 93 31.32 -13.14 33.72
CA ARG A 93 31.06 -11.96 34.54
C ARG A 93 31.39 -10.72 33.70
N ALA A 94 30.45 -9.80 33.53
CA ALA A 94 30.65 -8.60 32.72
C ALA A 94 31.87 -7.82 33.23
N VAL A 95 32.96 -7.86 32.47
CA VAL A 95 34.17 -7.11 32.77
C VAL A 95 33.88 -5.65 32.42
N ARG A 96 33.96 -4.77 33.41
CA ARG A 96 33.97 -3.32 33.15
C ARG A 96 35.29 -3.01 32.46
N HIS A 97 35.27 -2.82 31.15
CA HIS A 97 36.44 -2.39 30.41
C HIS A 97 36.84 -0.99 30.86
N SER A 98 37.96 -0.92 31.60
CA SER A 98 38.81 0.26 31.61
C SER A 98 39.32 0.52 30.19
N ASN A 99 39.42 1.80 29.82
CA ASN A 99 39.82 2.29 28.50
C ASN A 99 40.92 1.45 27.83
N SER A 100 40.52 0.66 26.84
CA SER A 100 41.40 -0.06 25.93
C SER A 100 40.72 -0.03 24.57
N GLU A 101 41.44 0.37 23.53
CA GLU A 101 40.93 0.32 22.16
C GLU A 101 40.62 -1.13 21.80
N VAL A 102 39.39 -1.39 21.35
CA VAL A 102 38.97 -2.71 20.86
C VAL A 102 38.66 -2.57 19.37
N ALA A 103 39.42 -3.28 18.55
CA ALA A 103 39.18 -3.37 17.12
C ALA A 103 37.80 -3.99 16.85
N LEU A 104 36.98 -3.28 16.07
CA LEU A 104 35.58 -3.59 15.84
C LEU A 104 35.44 -4.66 14.73
N GLY A 105 35.31 -5.94 15.12
CA GLY A 105 34.96 -7.05 14.22
C GLY A 105 33.46 -7.15 13.91
N PRO A 106 33.04 -7.84 12.84
CA PRO A 106 31.64 -7.88 12.41
C PRO A 106 30.75 -8.66 13.39
N GLY A 107 29.94 -7.93 14.16
CA GLY A 107 28.95 -8.50 15.09
C GLY A 107 28.83 -7.72 16.40
N PHE A 108 28.20 -6.54 16.35
CA PHE A 108 28.00 -5.71 17.55
C PHE A 108 26.72 -6.08 18.29
N ILE A 109 26.87 -6.48 19.55
CA ILE A 109 25.75 -6.59 20.49
C ILE A 109 25.56 -5.21 21.12
N ILE A 110 24.46 -4.54 20.79
CA ILE A 110 24.11 -3.25 21.40
C ILE A 110 23.61 -3.49 22.83
N LEU A 111 24.49 -3.32 23.82
CA LEU A 111 24.11 -3.37 25.23
C LEU A 111 23.52 -2.02 25.68
N VAL A 112 22.20 -1.86 25.57
CA VAL A 112 21.53 -0.67 26.13
C VAL A 112 21.34 -0.85 27.64
N SER A 113 22.14 -0.15 28.45
CA SER A 113 21.96 -0.09 29.90
C SER A 113 21.95 1.35 30.42
N ASN A 114 20.81 1.83 30.91
CA ASN A 114 20.68 3.14 31.55
C ASN A 114 19.78 3.04 32.80
N PRO A 115 20.33 2.76 33.99
CA PRO A 115 19.60 2.85 35.25
C PRO A 115 19.70 4.29 35.81
N ILE A 116 19.11 5.27 35.13
CA ILE A 116 18.93 6.60 35.69
C ILE A 116 17.70 6.56 36.62
N ARG A 117 17.94 6.56 37.93
CA ARG A 117 16.87 6.68 38.95
C ARG A 117 16.37 8.11 39.06
N THR A 118 15.49 8.53 38.14
CA THR A 118 14.65 9.73 38.35
C THR A 118 13.38 9.34 39.09
N CYS A 119 13.30 9.64 40.38
CA CYS A 119 12.10 9.44 41.22
C CYS A 119 11.02 10.51 40.98
N THR A 120 10.79 10.85 39.72
CA THR A 120 9.58 11.55 39.26
C THR A 120 8.79 10.52 38.45
N LEU A 121 7.60 10.17 38.90
CA LEU A 121 6.66 9.33 38.14
C LEU A 121 6.48 10.00 36.77
N ARG A 122 7.08 9.42 35.74
CA ARG A 122 6.75 9.79 34.36
C ARG A 122 5.27 9.46 34.16
N PRO A 123 4.52 10.27 33.40
CA PRO A 123 3.27 9.78 32.82
C PRO A 123 3.55 8.46 32.11
N ASP A 124 2.60 7.52 32.16
CA ASP A 124 2.69 6.21 31.49
C ASP A 124 2.57 6.38 29.96
N LEU A 125 3.51 7.11 29.38
CA LEU A 125 3.77 7.14 27.95
C LEU A 125 4.10 5.71 27.54
N PRO A 126 3.34 5.09 26.62
CA PRO A 126 3.56 3.71 26.21
C PRO A 126 5.03 3.53 25.83
N SER A 127 5.66 2.53 26.43
CA SER A 127 7.10 2.28 26.28
C SER A 127 7.46 2.21 24.80
N LYS A 128 8.58 2.85 24.40
CA LYS A 128 9.12 2.71 23.04
C LYS A 128 9.39 1.23 22.79
N ARG A 129 8.82 0.68 21.73
CA ARG A 129 8.91 -0.73 21.32
C ARG A 129 9.73 -0.85 20.04
N ALA A 130 10.26 -2.03 19.77
CA ALA A 130 10.99 -2.32 18.53
C ALA A 130 10.12 -3.14 17.56
N ALA A 131 10.26 -2.88 16.27
CA ALA A 131 9.59 -3.61 15.20
C ALA A 131 10.48 -3.72 13.97
N PHE A 132 10.13 -4.68 13.10
CA PHE A 132 10.58 -4.70 11.72
C PHE A 132 9.59 -3.90 10.88
N LEU A 133 10.09 -2.90 10.15
CA LEU A 133 9.34 -2.15 9.14
C LEU A 133 9.65 -2.73 7.77
N TYR A 134 8.59 -3.16 7.09
CA TYR A 134 8.61 -3.79 5.78
C TYR A 134 8.13 -2.82 4.72
N HIS A 135 8.98 -2.62 3.73
CA HIS A 135 8.80 -1.69 2.63
C HIS A 135 9.00 -2.44 1.31
N MET A 136 7.91 -2.75 0.61
CA MET A 136 8.00 -3.19 -0.78
C MET A 136 8.45 -2.00 -1.65
N LYS A 137 9.50 -2.17 -2.45
CA LYS A 137 10.05 -1.14 -3.35
C LYS A 137 10.17 -1.70 -4.78
N TYR A 138 9.82 -0.89 -5.78
CA TYR A 138 10.01 -1.19 -7.21
C TYR A 138 9.44 -2.52 -7.73
N PHE A 139 8.55 -3.19 -6.99
CA PHE A 139 8.09 -4.55 -7.28
C PHE A 139 7.56 -4.75 -8.72
N TYR A 140 6.80 -3.78 -9.22
CA TYR A 140 6.23 -3.80 -10.58
C TYR A 140 7.12 -3.19 -11.68
N GLY A 141 8.35 -2.78 -11.34
CA GLY A 141 9.28 -2.12 -12.26
C GLY A 141 8.80 -0.77 -12.80
N GLU A 142 9.61 -0.15 -13.65
CA GLU A 142 9.19 0.96 -14.51
C GLU A 142 9.13 0.43 -15.96
N GLY A 143 8.00 0.67 -16.65
CA GLY A 143 7.80 0.24 -18.04
C GLY A 143 7.37 -1.22 -18.24
N SER A 144 7.18 -2.02 -17.18
CA SER A 144 6.51 -3.33 -17.30
C SER A 144 4.98 -3.17 -17.33
N ASN A 145 4.27 -4.16 -17.88
CA ASN A 145 2.83 -4.30 -17.70
C ASN A 145 2.59 -5.07 -16.39
N PRO A 146 2.18 -4.43 -15.29
CA PRO A 146 2.10 -5.11 -14.01
C PRO A 146 0.87 -6.01 -13.94
N THR A 147 1.08 -7.22 -13.47
CA THR A 147 0.02 -8.18 -13.12
C THR A 147 0.00 -8.27 -11.60
N TYR A 148 -1.14 -7.98 -10.95
CA TYR A 148 -1.22 -8.03 -9.48
C TYR A 148 -1.06 -9.46 -8.98
N GLU A 149 0.01 -9.75 -8.26
CA GLU A 149 0.30 -11.08 -7.71
C GLU A 149 0.25 -11.02 -6.18
N PRO A 150 -0.90 -11.26 -5.52
CA PRO A 150 -1.09 -10.98 -4.09
C PRO A 150 -0.10 -11.72 -3.17
N THR A 151 0.33 -12.92 -3.57
CA THR A 151 1.27 -13.77 -2.81
C THR A 151 2.74 -13.41 -3.05
N ASN A 152 3.08 -12.71 -4.14
CA ASN A 152 4.46 -12.42 -4.50
C ASN A 152 4.95 -11.17 -3.75
N CYS A 153 5.87 -11.38 -2.80
CA CYS A 153 6.43 -10.35 -1.93
C CYS A 153 7.96 -10.23 -2.08
N THR A 154 8.51 -10.58 -3.25
CA THR A 154 9.95 -10.73 -3.47
C THR A 154 10.79 -9.44 -3.33
N ALA A 155 10.18 -8.25 -3.45
CA ALA A 155 10.89 -6.96 -3.38
C ALA A 155 10.74 -6.23 -2.02
N LEU A 156 10.73 -6.98 -0.91
CA LEU A 156 10.69 -6.44 0.45
C LEU A 156 12.06 -5.93 0.91
N SER A 157 12.15 -4.64 1.25
CA SER A 157 13.20 -4.10 2.11
C SER A 157 12.74 -4.08 3.57
N GLU A 158 13.63 -4.46 4.48
CA GLU A 158 13.38 -4.56 5.93
C GLU A 158 14.28 -3.56 6.68
N ALA A 159 13.74 -2.91 7.70
CA ALA A 159 14.50 -2.09 8.65
C ALA A 159 14.01 -2.33 10.09
N VAL A 160 14.90 -2.17 11.07
CA VAL A 160 14.52 -2.18 12.49
C VAL A 160 14.21 -0.75 12.94
N VAL A 161 13.02 -0.56 13.49
CA VAL A 161 12.50 0.75 13.91
C VAL A 161 12.09 0.76 15.38
N LEU A 162 12.27 1.91 16.03
CA LEU A 162 11.70 2.19 17.33
C LEU A 162 10.41 3.00 17.14
N PHE A 163 9.33 2.56 17.80
CA PHE A 163 8.01 3.15 17.65
C PHE A 163 7.25 3.19 18.97
N GLN A 164 6.22 4.03 19.01
CA GLN A 164 5.27 4.16 20.10
C GLN A 164 3.86 4.27 19.50
N LEU A 165 2.92 3.47 20.01
CA LEU A 165 1.50 3.59 19.69
C LEU A 165 0.87 4.61 20.63
N GLY A 166 0.25 5.64 20.05
CA GLY A 166 -0.51 6.67 20.76
C GLY A 166 -1.99 6.30 20.85
N ASN A 167 -2.83 7.33 20.74
CA ASN A 167 -4.28 7.20 20.92
C ASN A 167 -4.93 6.37 19.82
N ILE A 168 -6.09 5.80 20.11
CA ILE A 168 -6.98 5.24 19.08
C ILE A 168 -7.45 6.39 18.18
N VAL A 169 -7.31 6.22 16.87
CA VAL A 169 -7.79 7.18 15.88
C VAL A 169 -9.27 6.91 15.63
N ASP A 170 -10.09 7.96 15.63
CA ASP A 170 -11.54 7.81 15.43
C ASP A 170 -11.88 7.49 13.96
N PHE A 171 -12.40 6.28 13.75
CA PHE A 171 -12.96 5.83 12.46
C PHE A 171 -14.49 5.70 12.48
N SER A 172 -15.20 6.32 13.44
CA SER A 172 -16.67 6.32 13.57
C SER A 172 -17.42 6.67 12.27
N LYS A 173 -16.80 7.48 11.41
CA LYS A 173 -17.33 7.91 10.10
C LYS A 173 -17.00 6.94 8.95
N SER A 174 -16.08 6.00 9.16
CA SER A 174 -15.76 4.95 8.19
C SER A 174 -16.78 3.81 8.30
N ARG A 175 -17.11 3.17 7.18
CA ARG A 175 -17.97 1.98 7.20
C ARG A 175 -17.30 0.76 7.84
N ASP A 176 -15.97 0.74 7.84
CA ASP A 176 -15.17 -0.42 8.24
C ASP A 176 -14.80 -0.37 9.75
N VAL A 177 -15.45 0.52 10.52
CA VAL A 177 -15.15 0.80 11.95
C VAL A 177 -15.31 -0.41 12.88
N ASN A 178 -16.20 -1.34 12.53
CA ASN A 178 -16.40 -2.57 13.30
C ASN A 178 -15.32 -3.63 13.03
N GLU A 179 -14.52 -3.42 11.99
CA GLU A 179 -13.53 -4.38 11.48
C GLU A 179 -12.09 -3.91 11.69
N TRP A 180 -11.86 -2.59 11.57
CA TRP A 180 -10.55 -1.98 11.60
C TRP A 180 -10.38 -1.04 12.78
N GLN A 181 -9.26 -1.20 13.50
CA GLN A 181 -8.74 -0.22 14.43
C GLN A 181 -7.52 0.45 13.77
N ALA A 182 -7.26 1.73 14.10
CA ALA A 182 -5.90 2.24 14.00
C ALA A 182 -5.54 3.06 15.24
N ARG A 183 -4.25 3.13 15.52
CA ARG A 183 -3.68 3.99 16.57
C ARG A 183 -2.68 4.96 15.95
N GLU A 184 -2.51 6.12 16.56
CA GLU A 184 -1.46 7.06 16.18
C GLU A 184 -0.08 6.37 16.30
N LEU A 185 0.79 6.56 15.32
CA LEU A 185 2.12 5.96 15.31
C LEU A 185 3.17 7.06 15.39
N GLN A 186 3.94 7.06 16.48
CA GLN A 186 5.08 7.95 16.66
C GLN A 186 6.36 7.13 16.47
N GLY A 187 7.12 7.45 15.42
CA GLY A 187 8.42 6.86 15.15
C GLY A 187 9.56 7.63 15.82
N ASP A 188 10.60 6.91 16.23
CA ASP A 188 11.89 7.47 16.65
C ASP A 188 12.96 7.01 15.64
N GLY A 189 12.81 7.46 14.39
CA GLY A 189 13.63 7.06 13.25
C GLY A 189 13.17 7.68 11.94
N VAL A 190 14.06 7.72 10.94
CA VAL A 190 13.87 8.47 9.67
C VAL A 190 12.77 7.88 8.78
N GLU A 191 12.48 6.57 8.89
CA GLU A 191 11.59 5.87 7.95
C GLU A 191 10.09 5.89 8.33
N ILE A 192 9.76 6.24 9.58
CA ILE A 192 8.36 6.38 10.04
C ILE A 192 8.03 7.88 10.13
N PRO A 193 7.09 8.41 9.32
CA PRO A 193 6.64 9.78 9.45
C PRO A 193 6.01 10.05 10.82
N TYR A 194 6.30 11.22 11.40
CA TYR A 194 5.78 11.64 12.72
C TYR A 194 4.24 11.71 12.78
N ALA A 195 3.57 11.82 11.63
CA ALA A 195 2.12 11.81 11.46
C ALA A 195 1.64 10.55 10.71
N SER A 196 1.99 9.38 11.21
CA SER A 196 1.51 8.09 10.68
C SER A 196 0.50 7.42 11.61
N VAL A 197 -0.20 6.40 11.11
CA VAL A 197 -1.13 5.56 11.87
C VAL A 197 -0.81 4.09 11.64
N ALA A 198 -0.88 3.30 12.72
CA ALA A 198 -0.79 1.85 12.68
C ALA A 198 -2.21 1.28 12.62
N ARG A 199 -2.63 0.80 11.44
CA ARG A 199 -3.97 0.29 11.14
C ARG A 199 -3.96 -1.24 11.05
N PHE A 200 -4.96 -1.90 11.61
CA PHE A 200 -5.06 -3.35 11.64
C PHE A 200 -6.49 -3.83 11.82
N HIS A 201 -6.76 -5.07 11.40
CA HIS A 201 -8.06 -5.71 11.56
C HIS A 201 -8.13 -6.47 12.89
N PHE A 202 -9.28 -6.46 13.58
CA PHE A 202 -9.38 -7.09 14.92
C PHE A 202 -9.03 -8.58 14.90
N SER A 203 -9.39 -9.31 13.84
CA SER A 203 -9.11 -10.76 13.73
C SER A 203 -7.62 -11.10 13.55
N TRP A 204 -6.74 -10.11 13.41
CA TRP A 204 -5.30 -10.35 13.27
C TRP A 204 -4.61 -10.59 14.62
N SER A 205 -5.27 -10.33 15.76
CA SER A 205 -4.68 -10.55 17.09
C SER A 205 -4.62 -12.02 17.51
N TYR A 206 -5.43 -12.91 16.90
CA TYR A 206 -5.57 -14.31 17.32
C TYR A 206 -4.29 -15.16 17.30
N SER A 207 -3.25 -14.79 16.56
CA SER A 207 -1.96 -15.50 16.58
C SER A 207 -0.79 -14.63 16.10
N ALA A 208 0.45 -15.07 16.36
CA ALA A 208 1.65 -14.34 15.96
C ALA A 208 1.89 -14.25 14.43
N THR A 209 1.21 -15.09 13.64
CA THR A 209 1.22 -15.08 12.17
C THR A 209 -0.10 -14.60 11.57
N SER A 210 -1.16 -14.48 12.37
CA SER A 210 -2.43 -13.90 11.95
C SER A 210 -2.21 -12.50 11.39
N GLY A 211 -2.88 -12.19 10.28
CA GLY A 211 -2.74 -10.92 9.57
C GLY A 211 -1.49 -10.79 8.70
N ARG A 212 -0.45 -11.62 8.81
CA ARG A 212 0.78 -11.49 7.99
C ARG A 212 0.49 -11.42 6.50
N GLU A 213 -0.18 -12.44 5.98
CA GLU A 213 -0.46 -12.58 4.55
C GLU A 213 -1.38 -11.46 4.06
N ARG A 214 -2.41 -11.12 4.84
CA ARG A 214 -3.36 -10.05 4.52
C ARG A 214 -2.74 -8.65 4.58
N ALA A 215 -1.83 -8.39 5.50
CA ALA A 215 -1.11 -7.12 5.57
C ALA A 215 -0.15 -6.97 4.39
N LEU A 216 0.55 -8.05 4.00
CA LEU A 216 1.41 -8.05 2.81
C LEU A 216 0.60 -7.91 1.51
N GLU A 217 -0.52 -8.62 1.39
CA GLU A 217 -1.48 -8.50 0.28
C GLU A 217 -1.97 -7.06 0.11
N LEU A 218 -2.39 -6.40 1.21
CA LEU A 218 -2.86 -5.01 1.17
C LEU A 218 -1.75 -4.00 0.85
N VAL A 219 -0.52 -4.19 1.33
CA VAL A 219 0.63 -3.36 0.92
C VAL A 219 0.91 -3.53 -0.58
N ASN A 220 0.89 -4.76 -1.07
CA ASN A 220 1.08 -5.08 -2.49
C ASN A 220 -0.03 -4.45 -3.36
N ALA A 221 -1.29 -4.53 -2.94
CA ALA A 221 -2.42 -3.91 -3.63
C ALA A 221 -2.26 -2.38 -3.77
N HIS A 222 -1.82 -1.68 -2.72
CA HIS A 222 -1.56 -0.24 -2.81
C HIS A 222 -0.43 0.07 -3.81
N ILE A 223 0.63 -0.75 -3.87
CA ILE A 223 1.76 -0.56 -4.78
C ILE A 223 1.38 -0.90 -6.22
N TYR A 224 0.56 -1.93 -6.44
CA TYR A 224 -0.03 -2.25 -7.73
C TYR A 224 -0.85 -1.07 -8.26
N VAL A 225 -1.76 -0.54 -7.44
CA VAL A 225 -2.61 0.61 -7.82
C VAL A 225 -1.78 1.87 -8.03
N ALA A 226 -0.71 2.10 -7.24
CA ALA A 226 0.22 3.20 -7.48
C ALA A 226 0.91 3.09 -8.85
N SER A 227 1.37 1.89 -9.24
CA SER A 227 1.98 1.64 -10.55
C SER A 227 0.97 1.78 -11.70
N MET A 228 -0.23 1.21 -11.57
CA MET A 228 -1.28 1.35 -12.57
C MET A 228 -1.72 2.81 -12.74
N LEU A 229 -1.76 3.59 -11.65
CA LEU A 229 -2.09 5.01 -11.71
C LEU A 229 -1.03 5.81 -12.46
N LYS A 230 0.27 5.46 -12.32
CA LYS A 230 1.34 6.05 -13.14
C LYS A 230 1.11 5.77 -14.64
N LEU A 231 0.77 4.53 -15.00
CA LEU A 231 0.50 4.14 -16.40
C LEU A 231 -0.74 4.86 -16.97
N PHE A 232 -1.81 4.97 -16.18
CA PHE A 232 -3.02 5.72 -16.54
C PHE A 232 -2.71 7.20 -16.83
N LYS A 233 -1.98 7.88 -15.92
CA LYS A 233 -1.51 9.26 -16.13
C LYS A 233 -0.63 9.39 -17.38
N ALA A 234 0.30 8.45 -17.58
CA ALA A 234 1.18 8.44 -18.73
C ALA A 234 0.40 8.30 -20.05
N ARG A 235 -0.63 7.44 -20.08
CA ARG A 235 -1.51 7.30 -21.26
C ARG A 235 -2.32 8.56 -21.54
N LEU A 236 -2.90 9.20 -20.53
CA LEU A 236 -3.60 10.50 -20.70
C LEU A 236 -2.66 11.59 -21.25
N HIS A 237 -1.43 11.67 -20.74
CA HIS A 237 -0.40 12.60 -21.21
C HIS A 237 0.06 12.29 -22.64
N GLN A 238 0.20 11.02 -23.00
CA GLN A 238 0.51 10.58 -24.36
C GLN A 238 -0.60 11.02 -25.32
N MET A 239 -1.87 10.75 -24.99
CA MET A 239 -3.01 11.12 -25.83
C MET A 239 -3.11 12.64 -26.02
N TRP A 240 -2.90 13.43 -24.96
CA TRP A 240 -2.80 14.90 -25.07
C TRP A 240 -1.70 15.34 -26.06
N LYS A 241 -0.57 14.63 -26.13
CA LYS A 241 0.54 14.93 -27.06
C LYS A 241 0.33 14.40 -28.49
N GLU A 242 -0.47 13.35 -28.65
CA GLU A 242 -0.78 12.74 -29.96
C GLU A 242 -1.84 13.53 -30.75
N GLU A 243 -2.59 14.41 -30.10
CA GLU A 243 -3.58 15.28 -30.75
C GLU A 243 -2.96 16.30 -31.72
N CYS A 244 -3.33 16.19 -33.00
CA CYS A 244 -2.80 17.02 -34.09
C CYS A 244 -3.09 18.53 -33.95
N LEU A 245 -4.12 18.89 -33.17
CA LEU A 245 -4.53 20.28 -32.94
C LEU A 245 -4.49 20.58 -31.44
N PRO A 246 -3.41 21.23 -30.92
CA PRO A 246 -3.27 21.51 -29.49
C PRO A 246 -4.38 22.36 -28.87
N GLU A 247 -5.04 23.19 -29.68
CA GLU A 247 -6.20 24.00 -29.28
C GLU A 247 -7.55 23.30 -29.53
N GLY A 248 -7.54 22.10 -30.14
CA GLY A 248 -8.72 21.29 -30.39
C GLY A 248 -9.42 20.86 -29.11
N TYR A 249 -10.75 20.70 -29.17
CA TYR A 249 -11.59 20.35 -28.03
C TYR A 249 -11.10 19.08 -27.28
N LEU A 250 -10.70 18.03 -28.01
CA LEU A 250 -10.17 16.81 -27.42
C LEU A 250 -8.81 17.02 -26.74
N ALA A 251 -7.89 17.78 -27.35
CA ALA A 251 -6.62 18.13 -26.73
C ALA A 251 -6.80 18.90 -25.41
N GLN A 252 -7.78 19.81 -25.35
CA GLN A 252 -8.15 20.50 -24.12
C GLN A 252 -8.71 19.54 -23.06
N GLN A 253 -9.57 18.58 -23.44
CA GLN A 253 -10.09 17.56 -22.52
C GLN A 253 -8.98 16.65 -21.98
N PHE A 254 -8.12 16.09 -22.82
CA PHE A 254 -7.01 15.26 -22.37
C PHE A 254 -6.05 16.02 -21.46
N ARG A 255 -5.78 17.29 -21.76
CA ARG A 255 -5.00 18.17 -20.88
C ARG A 255 -5.66 18.34 -19.51
N GLU A 256 -6.96 18.62 -19.46
CA GLU A 256 -7.71 18.78 -18.21
C GLU A 256 -7.73 17.49 -17.39
N TRP A 257 -8.04 16.35 -18.02
CA TRP A 257 -8.03 15.04 -17.38
C TRP A 257 -6.64 14.66 -16.88
N PHE A 258 -5.59 14.92 -17.66
CA PHE A 258 -4.21 14.70 -17.23
C PHE A 258 -3.84 15.57 -16.02
N ILE A 259 -4.15 16.87 -16.02
CA ILE A 259 -3.85 17.78 -14.91
C ILE A 259 -4.57 17.33 -13.63
N ARG A 260 -5.85 16.94 -13.73
CA ARG A 260 -6.59 16.39 -12.58
C ARG A 260 -6.06 15.02 -12.14
N ALA A 261 -5.77 14.12 -13.07
CA ALA A 261 -5.16 12.82 -12.78
C ALA A 261 -3.77 12.98 -12.15
N ALA A 262 -3.02 14.03 -12.47
CA ALA A 262 -1.71 14.30 -11.89
C ALA A 262 -1.79 14.50 -10.37
N ALA A 263 -2.87 15.10 -9.85
CA ALA A 263 -3.11 15.27 -8.41
C ALA A 263 -3.44 13.96 -7.67
N LEU A 264 -4.11 13.00 -8.34
CA LEU A 264 -4.41 11.69 -7.75
C LEU A 264 -3.11 10.97 -7.35
N HIS A 265 -3.01 10.44 -6.13
CA HIS A 265 -1.84 9.71 -5.68
C HIS A 265 -2.22 8.64 -4.67
N VAL A 266 -1.43 7.57 -4.59
CA VAL A 266 -1.58 6.53 -3.56
C VAL A 266 -0.47 6.75 -2.54
N PRO A 267 -0.77 7.13 -1.28
CA PRO A 267 0.24 7.22 -0.23
C PRO A 267 0.89 5.86 -0.01
N ARG A 268 2.18 5.89 0.35
CA ARG A 268 2.95 4.68 0.61
C ARG A 268 2.43 3.99 1.88
N VAL A 269 1.90 2.79 1.72
CA VAL A 269 1.59 1.88 2.84
C VAL A 269 2.80 0.99 3.09
N SER A 270 3.11 0.75 4.35
CA SER A 270 4.18 -0.18 4.79
C SER A 270 3.59 -1.21 5.75
N CYS A 271 4.30 -2.30 6.01
CA CYS A 271 3.88 -3.31 6.98
C CYS A 271 4.80 -3.28 8.20
N LEU A 272 4.27 -3.35 9.41
CA LEU A 272 5.03 -3.32 10.67
C LEU A 272 4.83 -4.65 11.39
N GLN A 273 5.92 -5.34 11.70
CA GLN A 273 5.92 -6.55 12.52
C GLN A 273 6.57 -6.26 13.88
N THR A 274 5.82 -6.44 14.97
CA THR A 274 6.35 -6.16 16.31
C THR A 274 7.36 -7.20 16.78
N ILE A 275 8.35 -6.76 17.54
CA ILE A 275 9.26 -7.64 18.27
C ILE A 275 8.69 -7.85 19.68
N GLY A 276 8.36 -9.09 20.00
CA GLY A 276 7.60 -9.45 21.21
C GLY A 276 6.08 -9.29 21.04
N SER A 277 5.34 -9.69 22.07
CA SER A 277 3.91 -9.44 22.19
C SER A 277 3.64 -7.97 22.51
N LEU A 278 2.52 -7.45 22.00
CA LEU A 278 1.96 -6.19 22.49
C LEU A 278 0.95 -6.47 23.61
N ASP A 279 0.12 -5.48 23.89
CA ASP A 279 -1.08 -5.61 24.73
C ASP A 279 -2.06 -6.54 24.00
N ASP A 280 -2.89 -7.32 24.73
CA ASP A 280 -3.60 -8.49 24.20
C ASP A 280 -4.45 -8.25 22.92
N ASP A 281 -4.99 -7.03 22.76
CA ASP A 281 -5.85 -6.66 21.61
C ASP A 281 -5.06 -6.17 20.37
N VAL A 282 -3.75 -5.94 20.47
CA VAL A 282 -2.97 -5.34 19.37
C VAL A 282 -2.17 -6.42 18.61
N PRO A 283 -2.44 -6.64 17.31
CA PRO A 283 -1.81 -7.70 16.54
C PRO A 283 -0.33 -7.42 16.28
N ARG A 284 0.40 -8.51 16.07
CA ARG A 284 1.82 -8.46 15.71
C ARG A 284 2.08 -7.83 14.34
N TRP A 285 1.12 -7.92 13.42
CA TRP A 285 1.19 -7.38 12.06
C TRP A 285 0.22 -6.21 11.91
N MET A 286 0.73 -5.07 11.46
CA MET A 286 -0.03 -3.83 11.26
C MET A 286 0.34 -3.17 9.94
N LEU A 287 -0.59 -2.45 9.32
CA LEU A 287 -0.32 -1.52 8.23
C LEU A 287 0.14 -0.18 8.81
N VAL A 288 1.14 0.45 8.19
CA VAL A 288 1.57 1.82 8.49
C VAL A 288 1.14 2.70 7.33
N GLU A 289 0.19 3.59 7.61
CA GLU A 289 -0.39 4.53 6.66
C GLU A 289 -0.07 5.98 7.10
N VAL A 290 -0.15 6.94 6.17
CA VAL A 290 -0.17 8.37 6.51
C VAL A 290 -1.50 8.68 7.22
N LYS A 291 -1.47 9.50 8.27
CA LYS A 291 -2.68 9.87 9.02
C LYS A 291 -3.69 10.56 8.09
N PRO A 292 -4.97 10.12 8.03
CA PRO A 292 -5.99 10.82 7.25
C PRO A 292 -6.19 12.25 7.74
N GLU A 293 -6.08 13.23 6.85
CA GLU A 293 -6.33 14.65 7.15
C GLU A 293 -7.79 15.06 6.97
N SER A 294 -8.55 14.34 6.14
CA SER A 294 -9.88 14.77 5.69
C SER A 294 -10.89 13.61 5.55
N VAL A 295 -12.14 13.95 5.23
CA VAL A 295 -13.21 12.97 4.96
C VAL A 295 -12.90 12.24 3.65
N ARG A 296 -12.78 10.90 3.72
CA ARG A 296 -12.58 10.02 2.57
C ARG A 296 -13.94 9.61 2.00
N THR A 297 -14.07 9.65 0.67
CA THR A 297 -15.25 9.15 -0.07
C THR A 297 -14.92 7.78 -0.66
N ARG A 298 -15.81 6.79 -0.48
CA ARG A 298 -15.71 5.47 -1.15
C ARG A 298 -16.35 5.55 -2.54
N TYR A 299 -15.57 5.27 -3.57
CA TYR A 299 -16.03 5.34 -4.97
C TYR A 299 -16.57 4.01 -5.47
N VAL A 300 -15.95 2.91 -5.04
CA VAL A 300 -16.30 1.55 -5.45
C VAL A 300 -16.28 0.63 -4.24
N TYR A 301 -17.24 -0.29 -4.19
CA TYR A 301 -17.36 -1.33 -3.17
C TYR A 301 -17.09 -2.69 -3.79
N GLN A 302 -16.65 -3.63 -2.95
CA GLN A 302 -16.26 -4.99 -3.32
C GLN A 302 -17.28 -5.75 -4.21
N SER A 303 -18.57 -5.43 -4.06
CA SER A 303 -19.71 -5.99 -4.81
C SER A 303 -20.65 -4.92 -5.38
N CYS A 304 -20.20 -3.66 -5.51
CA CYS A 304 -21.01 -2.59 -6.09
C CYS A 304 -20.15 -1.56 -6.84
N PHE A 305 -20.14 -1.70 -8.16
CA PHE A 305 -19.48 -0.82 -9.13
C PHE A 305 -20.46 0.18 -9.77
N ARG A 306 -21.63 0.38 -9.15
CA ARG A 306 -22.65 1.32 -9.64
C ARG A 306 -22.24 2.74 -9.32
N ASP A 307 -22.38 3.61 -10.32
CA ASP A 307 -22.24 5.05 -10.12
C ASP A 307 -23.36 5.60 -9.21
N THR A 308 -23.01 5.88 -7.96
CA THR A 308 -23.91 6.43 -6.93
C THR A 308 -23.49 7.82 -6.45
N LEU A 309 -22.33 8.31 -6.92
CA LEU A 309 -21.78 9.62 -6.51
C LEU A 309 -22.36 10.76 -7.36
N PRO A 310 -22.45 11.98 -6.82
CA PRO A 310 -22.94 13.13 -7.60
C PRO A 310 -22.02 13.43 -8.79
N LYS A 311 -22.58 13.94 -9.89
CA LYS A 311 -21.79 14.33 -11.09
C LYS A 311 -20.83 15.50 -10.83
N SER A 312 -21.01 16.23 -9.73
CA SER A 312 -20.13 17.32 -9.29
C SER A 312 -18.88 16.83 -8.54
N ASP A 313 -18.76 15.54 -8.24
CA ASP A 313 -17.55 14.99 -7.63
C ASP A 313 -16.36 15.09 -8.61
N PRO A 314 -15.22 15.67 -8.20
CA PRO A 314 -14.12 15.97 -9.11
C PRO A 314 -13.31 14.73 -9.53
N TRP A 315 -13.33 13.66 -8.74
CA TRP A 315 -12.51 12.47 -8.95
C TRP A 315 -13.27 11.33 -9.60
N LYS A 316 -14.60 11.30 -9.43
CA LYS A 316 -15.51 10.26 -9.91
C LYS A 316 -15.16 9.73 -11.31
N ALA A 317 -15.21 10.56 -12.34
CA ALA A 317 -14.94 10.13 -13.72
C ALA A 317 -13.54 9.51 -13.86
N LEU A 318 -12.52 10.18 -13.32
CA LEU A 318 -11.13 9.72 -13.36
C LEU A 318 -10.93 8.38 -12.65
N LEU A 319 -11.56 8.17 -11.50
CA LEU A 319 -11.43 6.92 -10.73
C LEU A 319 -12.20 5.77 -11.39
N PHE A 320 -13.41 6.00 -11.92
CA PHE A 320 -14.13 4.96 -12.66
C PHE A 320 -13.40 4.58 -13.97
N ALA A 321 -12.87 5.55 -14.70
CA ALA A 321 -12.06 5.30 -15.90
C ALA A 321 -10.71 4.64 -15.57
N PHE A 322 -10.08 5.01 -14.46
CA PHE A 322 -8.84 4.39 -13.98
C PHE A 322 -9.04 2.91 -13.61
N ILE A 323 -10.12 2.56 -12.90
CA ILE A 323 -10.44 1.16 -12.57
C ILE A 323 -10.66 0.34 -13.84
N HIS A 324 -11.38 0.90 -14.82
CA HIS A 324 -11.61 0.23 -16.11
C HIS A 324 -10.32 0.08 -16.93
N TYR A 325 -9.50 1.14 -16.99
CA TYR A 325 -8.18 1.07 -17.61
C TYR A 325 -7.34 -0.02 -16.95
N ALA A 326 -7.31 -0.11 -15.62
CA ALA A 326 -6.53 -1.13 -14.92
C ALA A 326 -7.04 -2.56 -15.20
N TYR A 327 -8.36 -2.75 -15.24
CA TYR A 327 -8.97 -4.01 -15.63
C TYR A 327 -8.58 -4.42 -17.06
N GLN A 328 -8.75 -3.54 -18.05
CA GLN A 328 -8.40 -3.85 -19.44
C GLN A 328 -6.90 -4.06 -19.65
N HIS A 329 -6.06 -3.21 -19.05
CA HIS A 329 -4.61 -3.26 -19.18
C HIS A 329 -4.00 -4.52 -18.55
N SER A 330 -4.64 -5.08 -17.51
CA SER A 330 -4.28 -6.39 -16.95
C SER A 330 -4.86 -7.58 -17.73
N GLY A 331 -5.38 -7.38 -18.95
CA GLY A 331 -6.03 -8.44 -19.74
C GLY A 331 -7.33 -8.95 -19.12
N GLY A 332 -7.96 -8.18 -18.23
CA GLY A 332 -9.13 -8.61 -17.45
C GLY A 332 -8.81 -9.60 -16.33
N VAL A 333 -7.53 -9.76 -15.97
CA VAL A 333 -7.07 -10.66 -14.89
C VAL A 333 -7.16 -10.00 -13.52
N THR A 334 -6.92 -8.69 -13.42
CA THR A 334 -6.95 -7.94 -12.16
C THR A 334 -8.10 -6.94 -12.12
N LEU A 335 -8.77 -6.81 -10.97
CA LEU A 335 -9.80 -5.79 -10.75
C LEU A 335 -9.52 -5.02 -9.45
N ILE A 336 -9.61 -3.69 -9.50
CA ILE A 336 -9.62 -2.84 -8.29
C ILE A 336 -11.05 -2.86 -7.75
N GLY A 337 -11.28 -3.64 -6.69
CA GLY A 337 -12.59 -3.89 -6.09
C GLY A 337 -13.01 -2.91 -5.00
N GLN A 338 -12.06 -2.15 -4.42
CA GLN A 338 -12.38 -1.06 -3.50
C GLN A 338 -11.37 0.08 -3.67
N ILE A 339 -11.88 1.31 -3.61
CA ILE A 339 -11.05 2.51 -3.59
C ILE A 339 -11.75 3.62 -2.79
N ASP A 340 -11.04 4.17 -1.79
CA ASP A 340 -11.42 5.38 -1.09
C ASP A 340 -10.51 6.51 -1.58
N CYS A 341 -11.05 7.71 -1.83
CA CYS A 341 -10.25 8.88 -2.20
C CYS A 341 -10.74 10.10 -1.43
N ASP A 342 -9.83 11.00 -1.07
CA ASP A 342 -10.13 12.22 -0.34
C ASP A 342 -10.22 13.45 -1.25
N GLN A 343 -10.54 14.62 -0.69
CA GLN A 343 -10.70 15.86 -1.45
C GLN A 343 -9.42 16.31 -2.19
N TRP A 344 -8.23 15.84 -1.78
CA TRP A 344 -6.94 16.19 -2.37
C TRP A 344 -6.45 15.18 -3.41
N GLY A 345 -7.19 14.09 -3.62
CA GLY A 345 -6.82 13.02 -4.54
C GLY A 345 -5.98 11.91 -3.89
N SER A 346 -5.89 11.85 -2.56
CA SER A 346 -5.20 10.78 -1.84
C SER A 346 -6.05 9.50 -1.83
N ILE A 347 -5.67 8.55 -2.68
CA ILE A 347 -6.26 7.21 -2.81
C ILE A 347 -5.79 6.32 -1.65
N SER A 348 -6.71 5.64 -0.98
CA SER A 348 -6.43 4.75 0.15
C SER A 348 -7.44 3.60 0.23
N ASN A 349 -7.25 2.69 1.20
CA ASN A 349 -8.15 1.58 1.49
C ASN A 349 -8.41 0.66 0.28
N VAL A 350 -7.35 0.49 -0.52
CA VAL A 350 -7.36 -0.24 -1.79
C VAL A 350 -7.57 -1.74 -1.55
N LEU A 351 -8.46 -2.35 -2.34
CA LEU A 351 -8.59 -3.79 -2.45
C LEU A 351 -8.53 -4.22 -3.93
N CYS A 352 -7.72 -5.23 -4.22
CA CYS A 352 -7.52 -5.77 -5.56
C CYS A 352 -7.85 -7.26 -5.62
N PHE A 353 -8.44 -7.70 -6.73
CA PHE A 353 -8.84 -9.07 -7.01
C PHE A 353 -7.97 -9.68 -8.11
N ASN A 354 -7.33 -10.80 -7.78
CA ASN A 354 -6.65 -11.75 -8.65
C ASN A 354 -7.56 -12.82 -9.30
N LYS A 355 -7.71 -12.85 -10.64
CA LYS A 355 -7.90 -14.12 -11.36
C LYS A 355 -6.56 -14.83 -11.51
N ALA A 356 -6.55 -16.16 -11.54
CA ALA A 356 -5.36 -17.02 -11.36
C ALA A 356 -4.84 -17.13 -9.91
N SER A 357 -5.14 -16.18 -9.02
CA SER A 357 -5.10 -16.41 -7.55
C SER A 357 -6.21 -17.35 -7.03
N TYR A 358 -6.87 -18.09 -7.93
CA TYR A 358 -8.01 -18.99 -7.68
C TYR A 358 -7.72 -20.18 -6.74
N TYR A 359 -6.46 -20.39 -6.32
CA TYR A 359 -6.03 -21.56 -5.55
C TYR A 359 -6.30 -21.48 -4.03
N LEU A 360 -6.99 -20.44 -3.54
CA LEU A 360 -7.34 -20.25 -2.12
C LEU A 360 -8.85 -20.39 -1.87
N GLU A 361 -9.29 -21.63 -1.58
CA GLU A 361 -10.53 -22.10 -0.89
C GLU A 361 -11.92 -21.46 -1.17
N ASN A 362 -12.05 -20.44 -2.02
CA ASN A 362 -13.31 -19.70 -2.26
C ASN A 362 -13.46 -19.25 -3.74
N SER A 363 -13.12 -20.11 -4.71
CA SER A 363 -13.17 -19.81 -6.15
C SER A 363 -14.46 -19.11 -6.60
N ASP A 364 -15.60 -19.67 -6.23
CA ASP A 364 -16.92 -19.31 -6.77
C ASP A 364 -17.37 -17.92 -6.30
N ARG A 365 -16.81 -17.42 -5.19
CA ARG A 365 -17.08 -16.07 -4.67
C ARG A 365 -16.21 -15.00 -5.33
N MET A 366 -15.09 -15.39 -5.95
CA MET A 366 -14.10 -14.45 -6.49
C MET A 366 -14.39 -14.02 -7.94
N ASP A 367 -15.23 -14.75 -8.67
CA ASP A 367 -15.72 -14.31 -9.99
C ASP A 367 -16.87 -13.29 -9.90
N MET A 368 -17.62 -13.28 -8.79
CA MET A 368 -18.77 -12.37 -8.61
C MET A 368 -18.37 -10.88 -8.73
N PRO A 369 -17.28 -10.37 -8.10
CA PRO A 369 -16.82 -9.00 -8.32
C PRO A 369 -16.53 -8.66 -9.79
N PHE A 370 -16.00 -9.61 -10.58
CA PHE A 370 -15.74 -9.39 -12.01
C PHE A 370 -17.02 -9.40 -12.85
N PHE A 371 -18.04 -10.17 -12.45
CA PHE A 371 -19.36 -10.14 -13.04
C PHE A 371 -20.07 -8.81 -12.70
N ASP A 372 -20.10 -8.44 -11.43
CA ASP A 372 -20.67 -7.19 -10.91
C ASP A 372 -20.00 -5.96 -11.52
N PHE A 373 -18.68 -6.00 -11.76
CA PHE A 373 -17.97 -4.92 -12.45
C PHE A 373 -18.44 -4.79 -13.91
N ARG A 374 -18.47 -5.89 -14.67
CA ARG A 374 -18.89 -5.87 -16.08
C ARG A 374 -20.37 -5.50 -16.26
N GLY A 375 -21.24 -5.86 -15.33
CA GLY A 375 -22.65 -5.49 -15.34
C GLY A 375 -22.97 -4.12 -14.73
N GLY A 376 -22.14 -3.62 -13.80
CA GLY A 376 -22.38 -2.40 -13.04
C GLY A 376 -21.65 -1.15 -13.54
N HIS A 377 -20.46 -1.31 -14.15
CA HIS A 377 -19.66 -0.19 -14.64
C HIS A 377 -20.27 0.43 -15.90
N GLN A 378 -20.41 1.75 -15.89
CA GLN A 378 -20.84 2.53 -17.06
C GLN A 378 -19.66 3.32 -17.61
N CYS A 379 -19.28 3.06 -18.86
CA CYS A 379 -18.20 3.77 -19.51
C CYS A 379 -18.55 5.26 -19.67
N ASP A 380 -17.78 6.11 -18.97
CA ASP A 380 -17.92 7.55 -19.06
C ASP A 380 -17.23 8.11 -20.33
N GLN A 381 -17.01 9.42 -20.38
CA GLN A 381 -16.35 10.04 -21.53
C GLN A 381 -14.86 9.68 -21.61
N ILE A 382 -14.17 9.57 -20.47
CA ILE A 382 -12.75 9.26 -20.40
C ILE A 382 -12.52 7.81 -20.90
N CYS A 383 -13.36 6.87 -20.46
CA CYS A 383 -13.35 5.49 -20.96
C CYS A 383 -13.44 5.40 -22.49
N LYS A 384 -14.33 6.19 -23.10
CA LYS A 384 -14.57 6.15 -24.55
C LYS A 384 -13.39 6.72 -25.33
N GLU A 385 -12.94 7.92 -24.97
CA GLU A 385 -11.84 8.58 -25.67
C GLU A 385 -10.52 7.81 -25.49
N MET A 386 -10.29 7.18 -24.33
CA MET A 386 -9.15 6.27 -24.11
C MET A 386 -9.22 4.95 -24.90
N GLY A 387 -10.30 4.69 -25.63
CA GLY A 387 -10.48 3.44 -26.39
C GLY A 387 -10.69 2.21 -25.51
N LEU A 388 -11.25 2.38 -24.30
CA LEU A 388 -11.56 1.25 -23.44
C LEU A 388 -12.78 0.49 -24.00
N ALA A 389 -12.64 -0.83 -24.12
CA ALA A 389 -13.65 -1.71 -24.65
C ALA A 389 -14.89 -1.68 -23.77
N ARG A 390 -16.08 -1.57 -24.38
CA ARG A 390 -17.32 -1.61 -23.62
C ARG A 390 -17.45 -2.97 -22.92
N LEU A 391 -17.52 -2.96 -21.60
CA LEU A 391 -17.74 -4.17 -20.82
C LEU A 391 -19.12 -4.76 -21.13
N THR A 392 -19.13 -6.08 -21.37
CA THR A 392 -20.33 -6.90 -21.52
C THR A 392 -20.26 -8.08 -20.57
N LEU A 393 -21.44 -8.57 -20.15
CA LEU A 393 -21.58 -9.78 -19.35
C LEU A 393 -21.23 -11.04 -20.16
#